data_AF-A0A972G7G4-F1
#
_entry.id   AF-A0A972G7G4-F1
#
_cell.length_a   1.000
_cell.length_b   1.000
_cell.length_c   1.000
_cell.angle_alpha   90.00
_cell.angle_beta   90.00
_cell.angle_gamma   90.00
#
_symmetry.space_group_name_H-M   'P 1'
#
loop_
_entity.id
_entity.type
_entity.pdbx_description
1 polymer ?
#
loop_
_entity_poly.entity_id
_entity_poly.type
_entity_poly.pdbx_seq_one_letter_code
_entity_poly.pdbx_strand_id
1 'polypeptide(L)'
;MSGLVLKLSPKERVLINGAVIENGDRRSRLSIVTPNAHILRLRDAIHPDEVNTPVRRVCYIAQLVLSGDTDFEVAKLQILRGMEQLSQVFTDPDSRAQLAMATDHLVNGQTYQALKSLRSLLPREDRYLAANKA
;
A
#
# COMPACT_ATOMS: atom_id res chain seq x y z
N MET A 1 13.35 -22.13 7.05
CA MET A 1 12.26 -21.25 6.58
C MET A 1 12.53 -19.84 7.07
N SER A 2 12.92 -18.92 6.19
CA SER A 2 13.10 -17.50 6.55
C SER A 2 11.73 -16.83 6.62
N GLY A 3 11.15 -16.72 7.82
CA GLY A 3 9.90 -15.98 8.03
C GLY A 3 10.07 -14.48 7.75
N LEU A 4 8.97 -13.78 7.49
CA LEU A 4 8.97 -12.33 7.32
C LEU A 4 9.31 -11.65 8.66
N VAL A 5 10.26 -10.71 8.67
CA VAL A 5 10.63 -9.98 9.89
C VAL A 5 10.12 -8.54 9.83
N LEU A 6 9.19 -8.22 10.73
CA LEU A 6 8.68 -6.86 10.92
C LEU A 6 9.52 -6.13 11.96
N LYS A 7 10.08 -4.98 11.56
CA LYS A 7 10.65 -4.00 12.50
C LYS A 7 9.56 -2.99 12.84
N LEU A 8 9.19 -2.89 14.11
CA LEU A 8 8.17 -1.97 14.61
C LEU A 8 8.80 -0.88 15.47
N SER A 9 8.46 0.37 15.18
CA SER A 9 8.79 1.52 16.01
C SER A 9 7.95 1.54 17.29
N PRO A 10 8.34 2.29 18.34
CA PRO A 10 7.50 2.47 19.52
C PRO A 10 6.09 2.92 19.14
N LYS A 11 5.07 2.31 19.77
CA LYS A 11 3.63 2.60 19.53
C LYS A 11 3.15 2.39 18.09
N GLU A 12 3.96 1.79 17.22
CA GLU A 12 3.53 1.46 15.87
C GLU A 12 2.47 0.35 15.92
N ARG A 13 1.38 0.55 15.17
CA ARG A 13 0.28 -0.42 15.07
C ARG A 13 0.30 -1.15 13.74
N VAL A 14 0.09 -2.46 13.80
CA VAL A 14 -0.04 -3.33 12.63
C VAL A 14 -1.27 -4.20 12.77
N LEU A 15 -1.99 -4.40 11.68
CA LEU A 15 -3.06 -5.38 11.57
C LEU A 15 -2.43 -6.69 11.06
N ILE A 16 -2.68 -7.79 11.76
CA ILE A 16 -2.24 -9.14 11.38
C ILE A 16 -3.44 -10.07 11.45
N ASN A 17 -3.93 -10.56 10.31
CA ASN A 17 -5.10 -11.44 10.21
C ASN A 17 -6.31 -10.98 11.06
N GLY A 18 -6.65 -9.68 10.98
CA GLY A 18 -7.75 -9.09 11.75
C GLY A 18 -7.40 -8.62 13.17
N ALA A 19 -6.26 -9.04 13.73
CA ALA A 19 -5.82 -8.58 15.04
C ALA A 19 -4.97 -7.30 14.93
N VAL A 20 -5.32 -6.25 15.68
CA VAL A 20 -4.50 -5.04 15.79
C VAL A 20 -3.47 -5.23 16.90
N ILE A 21 -2.20 -5.20 16.53
CA ILE A 21 -1.06 -5.31 17.43
C ILE A 21 -0.39 -3.95 17.53
N GLU A 22 -0.28 -3.42 18.75
CA GLU A 22 0.50 -2.21 19.05
C GLU A 22 1.84 -2.62 19.66
N ASN A 23 2.93 -2.05 19.15
CA ASN A 23 4.24 -2.23 19.75
C ASN A 23 4.39 -1.40 21.04
N GLY A 24 5.13 -1.93 22.02
CA GLY A 24 5.42 -1.23 23.27
C GLY A 24 6.31 0.00 23.09
N ASP A 25 6.88 0.48 24.19
CA ASP A 25 7.62 1.76 24.24
C ASP A 25 9.01 1.71 23.59
N ARG A 26 9.45 0.54 23.14
CA ARG A 26 10.76 0.32 22.52
C ARG A 26 10.63 -0.32 21.16
N ARG A 27 11.60 -0.07 20.28
CA ARG A 27 11.67 -0.71 18.95
C ARG A 27 11.80 -2.21 19.11
N SER A 28 10.99 -2.98 18.38
CA SER A 28 10.98 -4.44 18.45
C SER A 28 11.07 -5.09 17.07
N ARG A 29 11.39 -6.38 17.05
CA ARG A 29 11.37 -7.23 15.86
C ARG A 29 10.38 -8.36 16.10
N LEU A 30 9.42 -8.52 15.20
CA LEU A 30 8.51 -9.65 15.18
C LEU A 30 8.84 -10.52 13.98
N SER A 31 8.96 -11.83 14.19
CA SER A 31 9.10 -12.80 13.10
C SER A 31 7.74 -13.45 12.85
N ILE A 32 7.29 -13.35 11.61
CA ILE A 32 6.07 -13.99 11.14
C ILE A 32 6.47 -15.34 10.58
N VAL A 33 6.12 -16.39 11.34
CA VAL A 33 6.39 -17.78 10.97
C VAL A 33 5.27 -18.38 10.14
N THR A 34 4.07 -17.81 10.21
CA THR A 34 2.92 -18.22 9.40
C THR A 34 3.10 -17.77 7.95
N PRO A 35 3.10 -18.70 6.98
CA PRO A 35 3.13 -18.36 5.57
C PRO A 35 1.92 -17.52 5.18
N ASN A 36 2.10 -16.60 4.23
CA ASN A 36 1.02 -15.82 3.61
C ASN A 36 0.10 -15.08 4.60
N ALA A 37 0.59 -14.71 5.79
CA ALA A 37 -0.20 -13.91 6.72
C ALA A 37 -0.56 -12.54 6.12
N HIS A 38 -1.80 -12.10 6.32
CA HIS A 38 -2.27 -10.78 5.93
C HIS A 38 -1.75 -9.75 6.93
N ILE A 39 -0.92 -8.83 6.45
CA ILE A 39 -0.24 -7.84 7.29
C ILE A 39 -0.39 -6.46 6.67
N LEU A 40 -1.00 -5.55 7.41
CA LEU A 40 -1.13 -4.15 7.06
C LEU A 40 -0.55 -3.26 8.17
N ARG A 41 0.33 -2.32 7.82
CA ARG A 41 0.76 -1.30 8.77
C ARG A 41 -0.27 -0.19 8.82
N LEU A 42 -0.82 0.11 10.00
CA LEU A 42 -1.91 1.07 10.11
C LEU A 42 -1.49 2.51 9.78
N ARG A 43 -0.21 2.85 9.95
CA ARG A 43 0.32 4.15 9.48
C ARG A 43 0.25 4.33 7.96
N ASP A 44 0.24 3.22 7.23
CA ASP A 44 0.22 3.16 5.77
C ASP A 44 -1.20 2.85 5.26
N ALA A 45 -2.17 2.68 6.15
CA ALA A 45 -3.57 2.53 5.80
C ALA A 45 -4.18 3.88 5.38
N ILE A 46 -5.25 3.81 4.60
CA ILE A 46 -6.11 4.91 4.18
C ILE A 46 -7.50 4.60 4.72
N HIS A 47 -8.11 5.58 5.39
CA HIS A 47 -9.47 5.44 5.89
C HIS A 47 -10.46 5.42 4.72
N PRO A 48 -11.54 4.60 4.75
CA PRO A 48 -12.51 4.53 3.64
C PRO A 48 -13.05 5.90 3.21
N ASP A 49 -13.32 6.79 4.17
CA ASP A 49 -13.84 8.14 3.91
C ASP A 49 -12.83 9.07 3.20
N GLU A 50 -11.54 8.74 3.23
CA GLU A 50 -10.48 9.49 2.53
C GLU A 50 -10.26 8.99 1.11
N VAL A 51 -10.94 7.95 0.65
CA VAL A 51 -10.73 7.34 -0.68
C VAL A 51 -11.45 8.13 -1.77
N ASN A 52 -11.07 9.39 -1.92
CA ASN A 52 -11.72 10.38 -2.78
C ASN A 52 -10.87 10.79 -4.01
N THR A 53 -9.68 10.24 -4.16
CA THR A 53 -8.79 10.51 -5.31
C THR A 53 -8.33 9.21 -6.01
N PRO A 54 -7.94 9.27 -7.29
CA PRO A 54 -7.46 8.11 -8.04
C PRO A 54 -6.33 7.31 -7.36
N VAL A 55 -5.24 7.94 -6.90
CA VAL A 55 -4.13 7.24 -6.23
C VAL A 55 -4.60 6.61 -4.93
N ARG A 56 -5.41 7.32 -4.13
CA ARG A 56 -5.99 6.77 -2.89
C ARG A 56 -6.87 5.55 -3.17
N ARG A 57 -7.64 5.55 -4.26
CA ARG A 57 -8.46 4.40 -4.67
C ARG A 57 -7.61 3.18 -4.97
N VAL A 58 -6.53 3.33 -5.74
CA VAL A 58 -5.63 2.20 -6.05
C VAL A 58 -4.91 1.70 -4.79
N CYS A 59 -4.46 2.62 -3.93
CA CYS A 59 -3.88 2.27 -2.63
C CYS A 59 -4.87 1.50 -1.74
N TYR A 60 -6.13 1.93 -1.71
CA TYR A 60 -7.16 1.30 -0.89
C TYR A 60 -7.46 -0.14 -1.35
N ILE A 61 -7.52 -0.40 -2.66
CA ILE A 61 -7.68 -1.77 -3.18
C ILE A 61 -6.49 -2.66 -2.76
N ALA A 62 -5.25 -2.15 -2.86
CA ALA A 62 -4.07 -2.88 -2.38
C ALA A 62 -4.12 -3.13 -0.86
N GLN A 63 -4.65 -2.18 -0.09
CA GLN A 63 -4.87 -2.33 1.34
C GLN A 63 -5.85 -3.45 1.67
N LEU A 64 -6.95 -3.60 0.93
CA LEU A 64 -7.93 -4.68 1.17
C LEU A 64 -7.30 -6.08 1.04
N VAL A 65 -6.34 -6.25 0.14
CA VAL A 65 -5.56 -7.49 0.03
C VAL A 65 -4.69 -7.73 1.26
N LEU A 66 -4.08 -6.65 1.79
CA LEU A 66 -3.19 -6.72 2.95
C LEU A 66 -3.93 -6.92 4.27
N SER A 67 -5.17 -6.46 4.39
CA SER A 67 -6.04 -6.73 5.54
C SER A 67 -6.71 -8.11 5.47
N GLY A 68 -6.77 -8.71 4.28
CA GLY A 68 -7.46 -9.98 4.05
C GLY A 68 -8.96 -9.81 3.71
N ASP A 69 -9.40 -8.59 3.40
CA ASP A 69 -10.78 -8.29 3.01
C ASP A 69 -11.07 -8.63 1.54
N THR A 70 -10.03 -8.91 0.74
CA THR A 70 -10.17 -9.30 -0.67
C THR A 70 -9.01 -10.19 -1.12
N ASP A 71 -9.32 -11.17 -1.98
CA ASP A 71 -8.31 -12.04 -2.57
C ASP A 71 -7.39 -11.29 -3.55
N PHE A 72 -6.10 -11.62 -3.50
CA PHE A 72 -5.09 -11.00 -4.37
C PHE A 72 -5.43 -11.15 -5.86
N GLU A 73 -5.86 -12.34 -6.30
CA GLU A 73 -6.16 -12.58 -7.72
C GLU A 73 -7.35 -11.74 -8.23
N VAL A 74 -8.33 -11.46 -7.37
CA VAL A 74 -9.49 -10.61 -7.70
C VAL A 74 -9.06 -9.15 -7.80
N ALA A 75 -8.26 -8.68 -6.83
CA ALA A 75 -7.82 -7.29 -6.77
C ALA A 75 -6.72 -6.94 -7.79
N LYS A 76 -5.84 -7.88 -8.13
CA LYS A 76 -4.64 -7.65 -8.96
C LYS A 76 -4.95 -6.94 -10.26
N LEU A 77 -5.95 -7.41 -11.00
CA LEU A 77 -6.33 -6.80 -12.28
C LEU A 77 -6.88 -5.38 -12.10
N GLN A 78 -7.62 -5.11 -11.02
CA GLN A 78 -8.14 -3.78 -10.71
C GLN A 78 -7.01 -2.82 -10.35
N ILE A 79 -6.04 -3.26 -9.55
CA ILE A 79 -4.87 -2.46 -9.17
C ILE A 79 -4.02 -2.13 -10.41
N LEU A 80 -3.73 -3.13 -11.27
CA LEU A 80 -2.94 -2.92 -12.49
C LEU A 80 -3.62 -1.94 -13.46
N ARG A 81 -4.93 -2.06 -13.66
CA ARG A 81 -5.71 -1.10 -14.47
C ARG A 81 -5.66 0.30 -13.87
N GLY A 82 -5.79 0.42 -12.54
CA GLY A 82 -5.62 1.68 -11.85
C GLY A 82 -4.23 2.30 -12.06
N MET A 83 -3.17 1.51 -11.94
CA MET A 83 -1.79 1.95 -12.20
C MET A 83 -1.59 2.42 -13.64
N GLU A 84 -2.17 1.71 -14.62
CA GLU A 84 -2.14 2.09 -16.03
C GLU A 84 -2.82 3.45 -16.23
N GLN A 85 -4.02 3.65 -15.69
CA GLN A 85 -4.74 4.92 -15.77
C GLN A 85 -3.94 6.07 -15.13
N LEU A 86 -3.32 5.82 -13.97
CA LEU A 86 -2.45 6.80 -13.32
C LEU A 86 -1.24 7.15 -14.20
N SER A 87 -0.69 6.20 -14.96
CA SER A 87 0.46 6.43 -15.84
C SER A 87 0.17 7.35 -17.04
N GLN A 88 -1.10 7.48 -17.41
CA GLN A 88 -1.56 8.42 -18.44
C GLN A 88 -1.56 9.87 -17.94
N VAL A 89 -1.70 10.08 -16.63
CA VAL A 89 -1.75 11.41 -16.01
C VAL A 89 -0.38 11.82 -15.46
N PHE A 90 0.29 10.89 -14.77
CA PHE A 90 1.63 11.10 -14.21
C PHE A 90 2.71 10.86 -15.26
N THR A 91 2.99 11.91 -16.04
CA THR A 91 3.97 11.86 -17.14
C THR A 91 5.39 12.21 -16.70
N ASP A 92 5.57 12.76 -15.49
CA ASP A 92 6.90 13.10 -14.98
C ASP A 92 7.76 11.85 -14.70
N PRO A 93 9.09 11.91 -14.91
CA PRO A 93 9.97 10.76 -14.80
C PRO A 93 9.92 10.05 -13.44
N ASP A 94 9.83 10.82 -12.35
CA ASP A 94 9.82 10.26 -11.00
C ASP A 94 8.54 9.47 -10.73
N SER A 95 7.38 10.02 -11.07
CA SER A 95 6.11 9.31 -10.88
C SER A 95 6.02 8.06 -11.75
N ARG A 96 6.55 8.11 -12.98
CA ARG A 96 6.66 6.93 -13.84
C ARG A 96 7.54 5.85 -13.24
N ALA A 97 8.67 6.23 -12.63
CA ALA A 97 9.51 5.27 -11.93
C ALA A 97 8.78 4.62 -10.75
N GLN A 98 8.02 5.39 -9.96
CA GLN A 98 7.22 4.85 -8.85
C GLN A 98 6.10 3.91 -9.31
N LEU A 99 5.41 4.24 -10.41
CA LEU A 99 4.39 3.36 -11.00
C LEU A 99 5.00 2.07 -11.57
N ALA A 100 6.17 2.15 -12.21
CA ALA A 100 6.89 0.99 -12.71
C ALA A 100 7.31 0.07 -11.54
N MET A 101 7.88 0.63 -10.48
CA MET A 101 8.22 -0.13 -9.26
C MET A 101 6.98 -0.74 -8.62
N ALA A 102 5.87 -0.02 -8.54
CA ALA A 102 4.63 -0.53 -7.96
C ALA A 102 4.07 -1.70 -8.77
N THR A 103 4.11 -1.60 -10.11
CA THR A 103 3.72 -2.66 -11.04
C THR A 103 4.58 -3.90 -10.84
N ASP A 104 5.91 -3.75 -10.82
CA ASP A 104 6.83 -4.88 -10.63
C ASP A 104 6.61 -5.59 -9.29
N HIS A 105 6.49 -4.83 -8.20
CA HIS A 105 6.17 -5.39 -6.89
C HIS A 105 4.86 -6.18 -6.90
N LEU A 106 3.81 -5.63 -7.51
CA LEU A 106 2.50 -6.30 -7.54
C LEU A 106 2.54 -7.59 -8.37
N VAL A 107 3.20 -7.58 -9.54
CA VAL A 107 3.34 -8.77 -10.39
C VAL A 107 4.07 -9.89 -9.65
N ASN A 108 5.06 -9.53 -8.84
CA ASN A 108 5.82 -10.45 -7.99
C ASN A 108 5.13 -10.80 -6.65
N GLY A 109 3.86 -10.43 -6.46
CA GLY A 109 3.09 -10.75 -5.24
C GLY A 109 3.50 -9.96 -4.00
N GLN A 110 4.28 -8.89 -4.15
CA GLN A 110 4.78 -8.04 -3.08
C GLN A 110 3.84 -6.86 -2.83
N THR A 111 2.57 -7.13 -2.52
CA THR A 111 1.49 -6.12 -2.43
C THR A 111 1.82 -4.97 -1.47
N TYR A 112 2.48 -5.23 -0.36
CA TYR A 112 2.88 -4.17 0.59
C TYR A 112 3.90 -3.19 -0.02
N GLN A 113 4.86 -3.69 -0.80
CA GLN A 113 5.82 -2.81 -1.48
C GLN A 113 5.15 -2.03 -2.61
N ALA A 114 4.21 -2.66 -3.33
CA ALA A 114 3.39 -1.98 -4.32
C ALA A 114 2.59 -0.82 -3.68
N LEU A 115 1.93 -1.05 -2.54
CA LEU A 115 1.23 -0.01 -1.77
C LEU A 115 2.18 1.13 -1.38
N LYS A 116 3.39 0.81 -0.90
CA LYS A 116 4.37 1.81 -0.49
C LYS A 116 4.80 2.71 -1.67
N SER A 117 5.07 2.12 -2.83
CA SER A 117 5.40 2.85 -4.05
C SER A 117 4.23 3.72 -4.52
N LEU A 118 3.00 3.20 -4.52
CA LEU A 118 1.80 3.98 -4.83
C LEU A 118 1.60 5.17 -3.89
N ARG A 119 1.76 4.97 -2.57
CA ARG A 119 1.61 6.03 -1.57
C ARG A 119 2.58 7.18 -1.77
N SER A 120 3.74 6.95 -2.39
CA SER A 120 4.69 8.01 -2.72
C SER A 120 4.14 9.03 -3.74
N LEU A 121 3.09 8.65 -4.49
CA LEU A 121 2.41 9.52 -5.45
C LEU A 121 1.36 10.42 -4.81
N LEU A 122 0.90 10.14 -3.57
CA LEU A 122 -0.15 10.93 -2.91
C LEU A 122 0.19 12.42 -2.82
N PRO A 123 1.41 12.84 -2.39
CA PRO A 123 1.73 14.27 -2.32
C PRO A 123 1.79 14.94 -3.69
N ARG A 124 2.02 14.18 -4.77
CA ARG A 124 2.00 14.70 -6.14
C ARG A 124 0.56 14.84 -6.63
N GLU A 125 -0.28 13.85 -6.37
CA GLU A 125 -1.72 13.92 -6.67
C GLU A 125 -2.37 15.13 -6.00
N ASP A 126 -2.11 15.35 -4.70
CA ASP A 126 -2.63 16.49 -3.96
C ASP A 126 -2.25 17.83 -4.64
N ARG A 127 -1.01 17.95 -5.12
CA ARG A 127 -0.53 19.12 -5.88
C ARG A 127 -1.22 19.28 -7.23
N TYR A 128 -1.39 18.19 -7.98
CA TYR A 128 -2.11 18.22 -9.27
C TYR A 128 -3.57 18.66 -9.11
N LEU A 129 -4.26 18.11 -8.10
CA LEU A 129 -5.66 18.47 -7.83
C LEU A 129 -5.80 19.89 -7.29
N ALA A 130 -4.84 20.39 -6.52
CA ALA A 130 -4.84 21.79 -6.07
C ALA A 130 -4.64 22.77 -7.24
N ALA A 131 -3.76 22.46 -8.19
CA ALA A 131 -3.48 23.31 -9.34
C ALA A 131 -4.64 23.38 -10.34
N ASN A 132 -5.42 22.29 -10.49
CA ASN A 132 -6.52 22.17 -11.44
C ASN A 132 -7.91 22.47 -10.85
N LYS A 133 -7.97 23.03 -9.64
CA LYS A 133 -9.22 23.49 -8.99
C LYS A 133 -9.60 24.94 -9.32
N ALA A 134 -8.87 25.59 -10.24
CA ALA A 134 -9.12 26.96 -10.69
C ALA A 134 -10.10 27.01 -11.86
#